data_AF-A0A9W4SSG5-F1
#
_entry.id   AF-A0A9W4SSG5-F1
#
_cell.length_a   1.000
_cell.length_b   1.000
_cell.length_c   1.000
_cell.angle_alpha   90.00
_cell.angle_beta   90.00
_cell.angle_gamma   90.00
#
_symmetry.space_group_name_H-M   'P 1'
#
loop_
_entity.id
_entity.type
_entity.pdbx_description
1 polymer ?
#
loop_
_entity_poly.entity_id
_entity_poly.type
_entity_poly.pdbx_seq_one_letter_code
_entity_poly.pdbx_strand_id
1 'polypeptide(L)' 'MILPTAFASSIPDFLAKLRLYLQNQGVDPADNARGAPTGREVAIGYLRGFMRERALEWFDKEITTKQN' A
#
# COMPACT_ATOMS: atom_id res chain seq x y z
N MET A 1 0.52 20.22 -16.04
CA MET A 1 0.05 18.89 -15.58
C MET A 1 1.20 17.91 -15.80
N ILE A 2 2.04 17.70 -14.78
CA ILE A 2 3.21 16.81 -14.89
C ILE A 2 2.76 15.42 -14.44
N LEU A 3 2.59 14.52 -15.40
CA LEU A 3 2.53 13.08 -15.16
C LEU A 3 3.93 12.64 -14.70
N PRO A 4 4.10 12.03 -13.52
CA PRO A 4 5.39 11.47 -13.14
C PRO A 4 5.62 10.21 -13.98
N THR A 5 6.30 10.39 -15.11
CA THR A 5 6.98 9.35 -15.88
C THR A 5 8.17 8.84 -15.08
N ALA A 6 7.88 8.05 -14.05
CA ALA A 6 8.84 7.18 -13.39
C ALA A 6 8.02 6.12 -12.67
N PHE A 7 7.65 5.07 -13.40
CA PHE A 7 7.58 3.77 -12.73
C PHE A 7 8.93 3.60 -12.03
N ALA A 8 8.88 3.53 -10.70
CA ALA A 8 10.02 3.41 -9.82
C ALA A 8 11.06 2.45 -10.42
N SER A 9 12.29 2.91 -10.60
CA SER A 9 13.38 2.11 -11.18
C SER A 9 13.85 0.97 -10.27
N SER A 10 13.22 0.75 -9.11
CA SER A 10 13.37 -0.46 -8.28
C SER A 10 12.26 -0.55 -7.22
N ILE A 11 11.89 -1.77 -6.81
CA ILE A 11 10.96 -2.03 -5.68
C ILE A 11 11.29 -1.18 -4.44
N PRO A 12 12.56 -1.04 -4.00
CA PRO A 12 12.92 -0.15 -2.90
C PRO A 12 12.50 1.31 -3.05
N ASP A 13 12.58 1.88 -4.26
CA ASP A 13 12.16 3.27 -4.51
C ASP A 13 10.64 3.42 -4.42
N PHE A 14 9.90 2.42 -4.91
CA PHE A 14 8.45 2.34 -4.74
C PHE A 14 8.06 2.27 -3.26
N LEU A 15 8.71 1.42 -2.47
CA LEU A 15 8.44 1.27 -1.03
C LEU A 15 8.79 2.55 -0.25
N ALA A 16 9.87 3.24 -0.61
CA ALA A 16 10.25 4.52 -0.01
C ALA A 16 9.19 5.60 -0.27
N LYS A 17 8.71 5.71 -1.52
CA LYS A 17 7.64 6.63 -1.90
C LYS A 17 6.32 6.31 -1.21
N LEU A 18 5.97 5.03 -1.13
CA LEU A 18 4.76 4.58 -0.43
C LEU A 18 4.84 4.92 1.07
N ARG A 19 5.97 4.66 1.72
CA ARG A 19 6.17 5.03 3.14
C ARG A 19 6.01 6.53 3.35
N LEU A 20 6.64 7.35 2.52
CA LEU A 20 6.51 8.81 2.60
C LEU A 20 5.06 9.27 2.43
N TYR A 21 4.34 8.66 1.49
CA TYR A 21 2.93 8.96 1.26
C TYR A 21 2.06 8.63 2.48
N LEU A 22 2.25 7.45 3.10
CA LEU A 22 1.51 7.05 4.30
C LEU A 22 1.78 7.99 5.48
N GLN A 23 3.04 8.39 5.68
CA GLN A 23 3.41 9.36 6.71
C GLN A 23 2.71 10.71 6.51
N ASN A 24 2.62 11.20 5.26
CA ASN A 24 1.89 12.42 4.94
C ASN A 24 0.38 12.31 5.19
N GLN A 25 -0.19 11.09 5.18
CA GLN A 25 -1.58 10.84 5.54
C GLN A 25 -1.78 10.58 7.04
N GLY A 26 -0.72 10.61 7.85
CA GLY A 26 -0.76 10.25 9.27
C GLY A 26 -1.04 8.76 9.51
N VAL A 27 -0.80 7.92 8.51
CA VAL A 27 -1.01 6.47 8.60
C VAL A 27 0.28 5.81 9.03
N ASP A 28 0.28 5.21 10.21
CA ASP A 28 1.39 4.38 10.67
C ASP A 28 1.16 2.92 10.25
N PRO A 29 1.96 2.35 9.34
CA PRO A 29 1.79 0.96 8.91
C PRO A 29 2.17 -0.07 10.00
N ALA A 30 2.83 0.35 11.09
CA ALA A 30 3.14 -0.49 12.25
C ALA A 30 2.04 -0.44 13.34
N ASP A 31 1.04 0.42 13.18
CA ASP A 31 -0.11 0.50 14.05
C ASP A 31 -0.94 -0.77 13.91
N ASN A 32 -0.93 -1.56 14.97
CA ASN A 32 -1.77 -2.75 15.13
C ASN A 32 -2.75 -2.52 16.30
N ALA A 33 -3.21 -1.28 16.49
CA ALA A 33 -4.15 -0.94 17.56
C ALA A 33 -5.43 -1.79 17.47
N ARG A 34 -6.17 -1.91 18.57
CA ARG A 34 -7.35 -2.79 18.62
C ARG A 34 -8.61 -2.20 17.97
N GLY A 35 -8.50 -1.02 17.35
CA GLY A 35 -9.58 -0.32 16.66
C GLY A 35 -9.43 -0.45 15.15
N ALA A 36 -10.45 -0.98 14.48
CA ALA A 36 -10.48 -1.04 13.02
C ALA A 36 -11.03 0.28 12.43
N PRO A 37 -10.47 0.76 11.30
CA PRO A 37 -9.29 0.22 10.63
C PRO A 37 -8.00 0.69 11.30
N THR A 38 -7.09 -0.25 11.55
CA THR A 38 -5.72 0.02 12.02
C THR A 38 -4.91 0.73 10.96
N GLY A 39 -3.85 1.44 11.35
CA GLY A 39 -2.94 2.08 10.38
C GLY A 39 -2.33 1.06 9.41
N ARG A 40 -2.12 -0.19 9.86
CA ARG A 40 -1.76 -1.31 8.98
C ARG A 40 -2.82 -1.63 7.93
N GLU A 41 -4.09 -1.74 8.29
CA GLU A 41 -5.19 -2.01 7.34
C GLU A 41 -5.34 -0.88 6.32
N VAL A 42 -5.22 0.36 6.77
CA VAL A 42 -5.23 1.54 5.90
C VAL A 42 -4.06 1.49 4.92
N ALA A 43 -2.85 1.16 5.38
CA ALA A 43 -1.67 1.03 4.52
C ALA A 43 -1.80 -0.09 3.48
N ILE A 44 -2.40 -1.22 3.85
CA ILE A 44 -2.73 -2.32 2.92
C ILE A 44 -3.72 -1.85 1.85
N GLY A 45 -4.73 -1.08 2.22
CA GLY A 45 -5.70 -0.49 1.28
C GLY A 45 -5.04 0.44 0.27
N TYR A 46 -4.13 1.30 0.72
CA TYR A 46 -3.34 2.15 -0.17
C TYR A 46 -2.46 1.34 -1.12
N LEU A 47 -1.76 0.33 -0.58
CA LEU A 47 -0.93 -0.56 -1.39
C LEU A 47 -1.74 -1.27 -2.50
N ARG A 48 -2.95 -1.73 -2.17
CA ARG A 48 -3.89 -2.32 -3.16
C ARG A 48 -4.24 -1.32 -4.25
N GLY A 49 -4.49 -0.06 -3.91
CA GLY A 49 -4.81 1.00 -4.86
C GLY A 49 -3.69 1.35 -5.85
N PHE A 50 -2.44 1.03 -5.52
CA PHE A 50 -1.30 1.17 -6.45
C PHE A 50 -1.14 -0.01 -7.40
N MET A 51 -1.70 -1.18 -7.08
CA MET A 51 -1.60 -2.37 -7.92
C MET A 51 -2.54 -2.28 -9.11
N ARG A 52 -2.14 -2.89 -10.22
CA ARG A 52 -2.97 -2.99 -11.43
C ARG A 52 -2.93 -4.41 -11.99
N GLU A 53 -3.98 -4.76 -12.72
CA GLU A 53 -4.09 -5.98 -13.52
C GLU A 53 -3.72 -7.24 -12.71
N ARG A 54 -2.81 -8.08 -13.22
CA ARG A 54 -2.40 -9.35 -12.61
C ARG A 54 -1.81 -9.18 -11.21
N ALA A 55 -1.20 -8.03 -10.91
CA ALA A 55 -0.66 -7.76 -9.58
C ALA A 55 -1.80 -7.53 -8.56
N LEU A 56 -2.89 -6.88 -8.98
CA LEU A 56 -4.08 -6.70 -8.15
C LEU A 56 -4.78 -8.04 -7.90
N GLU A 57 -4.95 -8.86 -8.94
CA GLU A 57 -5.54 -10.20 -8.82
C GLU A 57 -4.75 -11.11 -7.87
N TRP A 58 -3.41 -11.10 -7.99
CA TRP A 58 -2.54 -11.82 -7.07
C TRP A 58 -2.63 -11.28 -5.64
N PHE A 59 -2.69 -9.94 -5.48
CA PHE A 59 -2.75 -9.30 -4.18
C PHE A 59 -4.05 -9.60 -3.44
N ASP A 60 -5.20 -9.49 -4.11
CA ASP A 60 -6.47 -9.89 -3.51
C ASP A 60 -6.43 -11.36 -3.08
N LYS A 61 -5.92 -12.25 -3.94
CA LYS A 61 -5.84 -13.67 -3.64
C LYS A 61 -4.93 -14.01 -2.45
N GLU A 62 -3.72 -13.45 -2.40
CA GLU A 62 -2.72 -13.86 -1.40
C GLU A 62 -2.80 -13.06 -0.09
N ILE A 63 -3.21 -11.79 -0.17
CA ILE A 63 -3.18 -10.86 0.97
C ILE A 63 -4.55 -10.72 1.62
N THR A 64 -5.66 -10.71 0.85
CA THR A 64 -7.01 -10.53 1.42
C THR A 64 -7.70 -11.84 1.79
N THR A 65 -7.45 -12.94 1.05
CA THR A 65 -8.07 -14.25 1.35
C THR A 65 -7.53 -14.90 2.64
N LYS A 66 -6.38 -14.46 3.14
CA LYS A 66 -5.79 -14.98 4.40
C LYS A 66 -6.38 -14.37 5.68
N GLN A 67 -7.31 -13.42 5.55
CA GLN A 67 -7.99 -12.79 6.69
C GLN A 67 -9.25 -13.56 7.17
N ASN A 68 -9.55 -14.73 6.62
CA ASN A 68 -10.66 -15.58 7.07
C ASN A 68 -10.18 -16.87 7.76
#